data_AF-A0AA97HKR6-F1
#
_entry.id   AF-A0AA97HKR6-F1
#
_cell.length_a   1.000
_cell.length_b   1.000
_cell.length_c   1.000
_cell.angle_alpha   90.00
_cell.angle_beta   90.00
_cell.angle_gamma   90.00
#
_symmetry.space_group_name_H-M   'P 1'
#
loop_
_entity.id
_entity.type
_entity.pdbx_description
1 polymer ?
#
loop_
_entity_poly.entity_id
_entity_poly.type
_entity_poly.pdbx_seq_one_letter_code
_entity_poly.pdbx_strand_id
1 'polypeptide(L)'
;MRNPNQRLIYTLGLGWIAFAALGLGLRHLLASPRVTVVIDRSYCDPARWQQRVSDRYADLYDQQEQRQLIIDQVIYVSDLGQEVATSVPSPDEIETLSTFGRPNPTQMQQASQAYPEATMLTCGN
;
A
#
# COMPACT_ATOMS: atom_id res chain seq x y z
N MET A 1 51.60 29.91 -1.16
CA MET A 1 52.03 28.49 -1.08
C MET A 1 50.77 27.64 -0.96
N ARG A 2 50.40 26.92 -2.02
CA ARG A 2 49.15 26.13 -2.08
C ARG A 2 49.48 24.71 -1.60
N ASN A 3 49.18 24.43 -0.33
CA ASN A 3 49.58 23.18 0.32
C ASN A 3 48.93 21.98 -0.39
N PRO A 4 49.72 21.00 -0.88
CA PRO A 4 49.20 19.83 -1.62
C PRO A 4 48.19 19.01 -0.80
N ASN A 5 48.28 19.06 0.53
CA ASN A 5 47.34 18.41 1.44
C ASN A 5 45.90 18.95 1.35
N GLN A 6 45.69 20.23 1.05
CA GLN A 6 44.32 20.78 0.92
C GLN A 6 43.59 20.21 -0.29
N ARG A 7 44.28 20.05 -1.43
CA ARG A 7 43.68 19.45 -2.63
C ARG A 7 43.25 18.01 -2.37
N LEU A 8 44.08 17.24 -1.66
CA LEU A 8 43.79 15.86 -1.27
C LEU A 8 42.55 15.78 -0.37
N ILE A 9 42.46 16.65 0.63
CA ILE A 9 41.29 16.74 1.54
C ILE A 9 40.02 17.11 0.77
N TYR A 10 40.07 18.07 -0.15
CA TYR A 10 38.92 18.44 -0.96
C TYR A 10 38.45 17.30 -1.88
N THR A 11 39.38 16.58 -2.53
CA THR A 11 39.03 15.42 -3.36
C THR A 11 38.47 14.26 -2.55
N LEU A 12 39.02 14.00 -1.35
CA LEU A 12 38.50 12.96 -0.46
C LEU A 12 37.10 13.34 0.05
N GLY A 13 36.92 14.60 0.47
CA GLY A 13 35.63 15.12 0.94
C GLY A 13 34.56 15.06 -0.15
N LEU A 14 34.89 15.47 -1.39
CA LEU A 14 33.98 15.35 -2.54
C LEU A 14 33.62 13.90 -2.86
N GLY A 15 34.59 12.98 -2.79
CA GLY A 15 34.35 11.55 -2.96
C GLY A 15 33.37 10.99 -1.91
N TRP A 16 33.56 11.35 -0.64
CA TRP A 16 32.67 10.97 0.46
C TRP A 16 31.26 11.57 0.31
N ILE A 17 31.14 12.83 -0.10
CA ILE A 17 29.84 13.48 -0.33
C ILE A 17 29.10 12.79 -1.49
N ALA A 18 29.80 12.50 -2.59
CA ALA A 18 29.21 11.79 -3.72
C ALA A 18 28.72 10.38 -3.32
N PHE A 19 29.51 9.66 -2.50
CA PHE A 19 29.13 8.35 -1.99
C PHE A 19 27.93 8.41 -1.03
N ALA A 20 27.89 9.40 -0.14
CA ALA A 20 26.77 9.62 0.77
C ALA A 20 25.47 10.00 0.02
N ALA A 21 25.57 10.84 -1.01
CA ALA A 21 24.44 11.20 -1.85
C ALA A 21 23.89 10.00 -2.62
N LEU A 22 24.76 9.13 -3.15
CA LEU A 22 24.37 7.88 -3.81
C LEU A 22 23.68 6.91 -2.84
N GLY A 23 24.20 6.74 -1.62
CA GLY A 23 23.59 5.90 -0.60
C GLY A 23 22.19 6.39 -0.17
N LEU A 24 22.01 7.71 -0.02
CA LEU A 24 20.71 8.30 0.30
C LEU A 24 19.72 8.20 -0.86
N GLY A 25 20.18 8.39 -2.11
CA GLY A 25 19.35 8.24 -3.30
C GLY A 25 18.79 6.83 -3.44
N LEU A 26 19.62 5.79 -3.23
CA LEU A 26 19.18 4.40 -3.25
C LEU A 26 18.15 4.11 -2.14
N ARG A 27 18.34 4.66 -0.94
CA ARG A 27 17.40 4.46 0.17
C ARG A 27 16.01 5.02 -0.14
N HIS A 28 15.92 6.17 -0.80
CA HIS A 28 14.62 6.73 -1.19
C HIS A 28 13.97 5.97 -2.34
N LEU A 29 14.74 5.39 -3.25
CA LEU A 29 14.22 4.57 -4.34
C LEU A 29 13.77 3.17 -3.90
N LEU A 30 14.28 2.67 -2.77
CA LEU A 30 14.00 1.34 -2.23
C LEU A 30 12.93 1.35 -1.11
N ALA A 31 12.32 2.49 -0.82
CA ALA A 31 11.23 2.54 0.16
C ALA A 31 9.99 1.86 -0.44
N SER A 32 9.56 0.75 0.15
CA SER A 32 8.36 0.04 -0.29
C SER A 32 7.14 0.97 -0.23
N PRO A 33 6.38 1.12 -1.34
CA PRO A 33 5.17 1.93 -1.36
C PRO A 33 4.17 1.45 -0.31
N ARG A 34 3.60 2.39 0.45
CA ARG A 34 2.50 2.13 1.36
C ARG A 34 1.19 2.29 0.63
N VAL A 35 0.27 1.35 0.80
CA VAL A 35 -1.04 1.34 0.16
C VAL A 35 -2.13 1.18 1.21
N THR A 36 -3.21 1.92 1.05
CA THR A 36 -4.47 1.66 1.76
C THR A 36 -5.31 0.73 0.88
N VAL A 37 -5.91 -0.32 1.45
CA VAL A 37 -6.83 -1.17 0.70
C VAL A 37 -8.26 -0.82 1.11
N VAL A 38 -9.10 -0.47 0.15
CA VAL A 38 -10.51 -0.20 0.38
C VAL A 38 -11.32 -1.34 -0.22
N ILE A 39 -12.07 -2.04 0.62
CA ILE A 39 -12.82 -3.23 0.25
C ILE A 39 -14.32 -2.92 0.34
N ASP A 40 -15.03 -3.11 -0.75
CA ASP A 40 -16.49 -3.08 -0.76
C ASP A 40 -17.04 -4.37 -0.13
N ARG A 41 -17.57 -4.29 1.09
CA ARG A 41 -18.15 -5.43 1.84
C ARG A 41 -19.63 -5.66 1.52
N SER A 42 -20.17 -4.99 0.50
CA SER A 42 -21.54 -5.25 0.05
C SER A 42 -21.78 -6.70 -0.34
N TYR A 43 -23.03 -7.14 -0.26
CA TYR A 43 -23.39 -8.53 -0.55
C TYR A 43 -22.92 -8.94 -1.96
N CYS A 44 -22.18 -10.05 -2.01
CA CYS A 44 -21.64 -10.62 -3.23
C CYS A 44 -21.74 -12.14 -3.20
N ASP A 45 -21.87 -12.78 -4.36
CA ASP A 45 -21.80 -14.24 -4.43
C ASP A 45 -20.40 -14.72 -3.99
N PRO A 46 -20.28 -15.80 -3.20
CA PRO A 46 -19.00 -16.28 -2.68
C PRO A 46 -17.93 -16.51 -3.76
N ALA A 47 -18.32 -17.08 -4.91
CA ALA A 47 -17.40 -17.29 -6.03
C ALA A 47 -16.86 -15.98 -6.62
N ARG A 48 -17.69 -14.92 -6.66
CA ARG A 48 -17.27 -13.59 -7.13
C ARG A 48 -16.44 -12.87 -6.09
N TRP A 49 -16.80 -12.99 -4.82
CA TRP A 49 -16.02 -12.47 -3.70
C TRP A 49 -14.61 -13.01 -3.72
N GLN A 50 -14.47 -14.33 -3.83
CA GLN A 50 -13.18 -15.00 -3.88
C GLN A 50 -12.34 -14.46 -5.03
N GLN A 51 -12.87 -14.49 -6.25
CA GLN A 51 -12.11 -14.10 -7.44
C GLN A 51 -11.76 -12.60 -7.53
N ARG A 52 -12.64 -11.71 -7.03
CA ARG A 52 -12.52 -10.26 -7.26
C ARG A 52 -11.93 -9.51 -6.07
N VAL A 53 -12.13 -10.02 -4.87
CA VAL A 53 -11.71 -9.38 -3.63
C VAL A 53 -10.68 -10.22 -2.91
N SER A 54 -11.00 -11.48 -2.57
CA SER A 54 -10.12 -12.33 -1.76
C SER A 54 -8.79 -12.63 -2.45
N ASP A 55 -8.83 -13.14 -3.68
CA ASP A 55 -7.63 -13.50 -4.45
C ASP A 55 -6.76 -12.26 -4.72
N ARG A 56 -7.40 -11.13 -5.04
CA ARG A 56 -6.73 -9.85 -5.24
C ARG A 56 -6.08 -9.33 -3.96
N TYR A 57 -6.73 -9.53 -2.82
CA TYR A 57 -6.17 -9.16 -1.53
C TYR A 57 -4.99 -10.07 -1.16
N ALA A 58 -5.11 -11.38 -1.40
CA ALA A 58 -4.03 -12.33 -1.22
C ALA A 58 -2.79 -11.95 -2.05
N ASP A 59 -2.98 -11.57 -3.33
CA ASP A 59 -1.88 -11.08 -4.18
C ASP A 59 -1.17 -9.85 -3.58
N LEU A 60 -1.92 -8.92 -2.96
CA LEU A 60 -1.34 -7.74 -2.30
C LEU A 60 -0.60 -8.14 -1.01
N TYR A 61 -1.14 -9.10 -0.27
CA TYR A 61 -0.52 -9.62 0.94
C TYR A 61 0.80 -10.34 0.62
N ASP A 62 0.85 -11.14 -0.44
CA ASP A 62 2.06 -11.79 -0.93
C ASP A 62 3.12 -10.76 -1.36
N GLN A 63 2.71 -9.68 -2.03
CA GLN A 63 3.60 -8.56 -2.37
C GLN A 63 4.15 -7.86 -1.12
N GLN A 64 3.36 -7.78 -0.05
CA GLN A 64 3.82 -7.30 1.25
C GLN A 64 4.89 -8.22 1.85
N GLU A 65 4.69 -9.54 1.82
CA GLU A 65 5.69 -10.51 2.29
C GLU A 65 7.00 -10.42 1.50
N GLN A 66 6.90 -10.19 0.19
CA GLN A 66 8.04 -9.95 -0.70
C GLN A 66 8.66 -8.55 -0.54
N ARG A 67 8.15 -7.73 0.39
CA ARG A 67 8.58 -6.34 0.67
C ARG A 67 8.45 -5.40 -0.53
N GLN A 68 7.59 -5.74 -1.49
CA GLN A 68 7.31 -4.90 -2.66
C GLN A 68 6.37 -3.75 -2.32
N LEU A 69 5.48 -3.94 -1.35
CA LEU A 69 4.59 -2.92 -0.82
C LEU A 69 4.38 -3.11 0.68
N ILE A 70 3.69 -2.17 1.31
CA ILE A 70 3.23 -2.29 2.70
C ILE A 70 1.75 -1.92 2.71
N ILE A 71 0.89 -2.84 3.17
CA ILE A 71 -0.52 -2.54 3.40
C ILE A 71 -0.58 -1.78 4.73
N ASP A 72 -0.90 -0.49 4.67
CA ASP A 72 -0.91 0.37 5.86
C ASP A 72 -2.21 0.19 6.66
N GLN A 73 -3.33 0.07 5.95
CA GLN A 73 -4.66 -0.09 6.52
C GLN A 73 -5.63 -0.72 5.53
N VAL A 74 -6.68 -1.35 6.07
CA VAL A 74 -7.80 -1.90 5.30
C VAL A 74 -9.09 -1.23 5.76
N ILE A 75 -9.88 -0.73 4.81
CA ILE A 75 -11.14 -0.03 5.06
C ILE A 75 -12.27 -0.79 4.39
N TYR A 76 -13.24 -1.25 5.16
CA TYR A 76 -14.45 -1.86 4.66
C TYR A 76 -15.51 -0.79 4.40
N VAL A 77 -16.12 -0.82 3.22
CA VAL A 77 -17.16 0.13 2.83
C VAL A 77 -18.43 -0.64 2.46
N SER A 78 -19.57 -0.17 2.92
CA SER A 78 -20.90 -0.67 2.54
C SER A 78 -21.95 0.42 2.70
N ASP A 79 -23.20 0.15 2.33
CA ASP A 79 -24.33 1.02 2.67
C ASP A 79 -24.57 1.17 4.18
N LEU A 80 -24.08 0.23 4.99
CA LEU A 80 -24.12 0.30 6.46
C LEU A 80 -23.07 1.24 7.06
N GLY A 81 -22.09 1.70 6.26
CA GLY A 81 -21.06 2.64 6.67
C GLY A 81 -19.64 2.21 6.27
N GLN A 82 -18.66 2.95 6.77
CA GLN A 82 -17.23 2.64 6.65
C GLN A 82 -16.68 2.14 7.97
N GLU A 83 -15.86 1.10 7.91
CA GLU A 83 -15.23 0.48 9.06
C GLU A 83 -13.73 0.29 8.74
N VAL A 84 -12.86 0.89 9.55
CA VAL A 84 -11.42 0.70 9.43
C VAL A 84 -11.02 -0.52 10.23
N ALA A 85 -10.34 -1.47 9.60
CA ALA A 85 -9.83 -2.65 10.27
C ALA A 85 -8.79 -2.23 11.33
N THR A 86 -8.89 -2.80 12.54
CA THR A 86 -7.97 -2.47 13.65
C THR A 86 -6.53 -2.91 13.37
N SER A 87 -6.37 -3.97 12.58
CA SER A 87 -5.10 -4.47 12.07
C SER A 87 -5.28 -4.89 10.62
N VAL A 88 -4.17 -5.00 9.87
CA VAL A 88 -4.18 -5.59 8.53
C VAL A 88 -4.62 -7.06 8.66
N PRO A 89 -5.80 -7.43 8.13
CA PRO A 89 -6.31 -8.79 8.20
C PRO A 89 -5.45 -9.74 7.37
N SER A 90 -5.46 -11.01 7.73
CA SER A 90 -4.89 -12.08 6.91
C SER A 90 -5.80 -12.38 5.70
N PRO A 91 -5.27 -12.99 4.63
CA PRO A 91 -6.07 -13.41 3.49
C PRO A 91 -7.25 -14.33 3.87
N ASP A 92 -7.05 -15.26 4.81
CA ASP A 92 -8.08 -16.18 5.28
C ASP A 92 -9.25 -15.45 5.98
N GLU A 93 -8.97 -14.35 6.69
CA GLU A 93 -9.98 -13.52 7.32
C GLU A 93 -10.81 -12.73 6.29
N ILE A 94 -10.21 -12.33 5.17
CA ILE A 94 -10.92 -11.70 4.06
C ILE A 94 -11.75 -12.72 3.28
N GLU A 95 -11.25 -13.94 3.09
CA GLU A 95 -11.98 -15.02 2.40
C GLU A 95 -13.25 -15.39 3.14
N THR A 96 -13.17 -15.51 4.47
CA THR A 96 -14.29 -15.88 5.34
C THR A 96 -15.14 -14.69 5.80
N LEU A 97 -14.80 -13.48 5.34
CA LEU A 97 -15.50 -12.26 5.71
C LEU A 97 -16.96 -12.31 5.27
N SER A 98 -17.87 -11.98 6.17
CA SER A 98 -19.28 -11.96 5.83
C SER A 98 -19.62 -10.69 5.03
N THR A 99 -20.07 -10.87 3.79
CA THR A 99 -20.52 -9.78 2.92
C THR A 99 -21.99 -9.47 3.16
N PHE A 100 -22.30 -8.23 3.52
CA PHE A 100 -23.67 -7.81 3.85
C PHE A 100 -23.98 -6.42 3.28
N GLY A 101 -25.27 -6.14 3.09
CA GLY A 101 -25.72 -4.82 2.62
C GLY A 101 -25.62 -4.64 1.10
N ARG A 102 -25.66 -3.40 0.66
CA ARG A 102 -25.66 -3.00 -0.76
C ARG A 102 -24.43 -2.17 -1.12
N PRO A 103 -23.96 -2.23 -2.38
CA PRO A 103 -22.85 -1.39 -2.84
C PRO A 103 -23.19 0.10 -2.65
N ASN A 104 -22.24 0.88 -2.14
CA ASN A 104 -22.40 2.32 -1.97
C ASN A 104 -21.35 3.09 -2.80
N PRO A 105 -21.67 3.45 -4.06
CA PRO A 105 -20.72 4.10 -4.95
C PRO A 105 -20.28 5.48 -4.43
N THR A 106 -21.15 6.20 -3.71
CA THR A 106 -20.81 7.51 -3.14
C THR A 106 -19.75 7.39 -2.06
N GLN A 107 -19.88 6.41 -1.14
CA GLN A 107 -18.86 6.19 -0.11
C GLN A 107 -17.56 5.67 -0.70
N MET A 108 -17.61 4.81 -1.72
CA MET A 108 -16.42 4.35 -2.44
C MET A 108 -15.68 5.50 -3.12
N GLN A 109 -16.42 6.45 -3.73
CA GLN A 109 -15.84 7.64 -4.33
C GLN A 109 -15.26 8.60 -3.29
N GLN A 110 -15.88 8.70 -2.11
CA GLN A 110 -15.31 9.47 -1.00
C GLN A 110 -14.03 8.81 -0.47
N ALA A 111 -13.99 7.49 -0.36
CA ALA A 111 -12.81 6.75 0.06
C ALA A 111 -11.65 6.90 -0.94
N SER A 112 -11.93 6.86 -2.26
CA SER A 112 -10.89 7.08 -3.28
C SER A 112 -10.37 8.53 -3.30
N GLN A 113 -11.19 9.50 -2.93
CA GLN A 113 -10.74 10.89 -2.77
C GLN A 113 -9.93 11.10 -1.47
N ALA A 114 -10.33 10.45 -0.38
CA ALA A 114 -9.63 10.51 0.89
C ALA A 114 -8.27 9.78 0.83
N TYR A 115 -8.18 8.72 0.03
CA TYR A 115 -7.00 7.89 -0.13
C TYR A 115 -6.67 7.71 -1.62
N PRO A 116 -5.99 8.68 -2.25
CA PRO A 116 -5.70 8.66 -3.69
C PRO A 116 -4.76 7.51 -4.11
N GLU A 117 -3.92 7.01 -3.20
CA GLU A 117 -3.11 5.81 -3.41
C GLU A 117 -3.79 4.49 -2.99
N ALA A 118 -5.09 4.51 -2.68
CA ALA A 118 -5.77 3.31 -2.26
C ALA A 118 -6.02 2.32 -3.40
N THR A 119 -5.86 1.04 -3.10
CA THR A 119 -6.30 -0.05 -3.98
C THR A 119 -7.75 -0.39 -3.66
N MET A 120 -8.63 -0.18 -4.64
CA MET A 120 -10.06 -0.43 -4.50
C MET A 120 -10.37 -1.87 -4.91
N LEU A 121 -10.90 -2.66 -4.00
CA LEU A 121 -11.37 -4.02 -4.24
C LEU A 121 -12.89 -4.04 -4.19
N THR A 122 -13.52 -4.30 -5.34
CA THR A 122 -14.98 -4.25 -5.48
C THR A 122 -15.54 -5.53 -6.07
N CYS A 123 -16.64 -5.99 -5.49
CA CYS A 123 -17.37 -7.13 -6.03
C CYS A 123 -18.28 -6.75 -7.21
N GLY A 124 -18.67 -5.47 -7.29
CA GLY A 124 -19.43 -4.91 -8.41
C GLY A 124 -18.65 -4.87 -9.73
N ASN A 125 -19.40 -4.74 -10.83
CA ASN A 125 -18.87 -4.39 -12.14
C ASN A 125 -18.55 -2.90 -12.23
#